data_AF-A0A855N4M6-F1
#
_entry.id   AF-A0A855N4M6-F1
#
_cell.length_a   1.000
_cell.length_b   1.000
_cell.length_c   1.000
_cell.angle_alpha   90.00
_cell.angle_beta   90.00
_cell.angle_gamma   90.00
#
_symmetry.space_group_name_H-M   'P 1'
#
loop_
_entity.id
_entity.type
_entity.pdbx_description
1 polymer ?
#
loop_
_entity_poly.entity_id
_entity_poly.type
_entity_poly.pdbx_seq_one_letter_code
_entity_poly.pdbx_strand_id
1 'polypeptide(L)' 'MICPFCGKTTKVVATIKGLENRRFRRCSACNKTFETKEKVLIKPFDFGYLNGEYKEYTDEEKEIENEI' A
#
# COMPACT_ATOMS: atom_id res chain seq x y z
N MET A 1 -7.70 -0.30 15.24
CA MET A 1 -8.77 -0.41 14.22
C MET A 1 -9.86 -1.33 14.75
N ILE A 2 -11.12 -1.00 14.48
CA ILE A 2 -12.30 -1.73 14.97
C ILE A 2 -12.60 -2.90 14.02
N CYS A 3 -13.09 -4.02 14.56
CA CYS A 3 -13.52 -5.17 13.79
C CYS A 3 -14.78 -4.82 12.98
N PRO A 4 -14.76 -4.97 11.64
CA PRO A 4 -15.92 -4.64 10.81
C PRO A 4 -17.10 -5.59 11.03
N PHE A 5 -16.88 -6.74 11.68
CA PHE A 5 -17.92 -7.76 11.88
C PHE A 5 -18.64 -7.65 13.23
N CYS A 6 -17.96 -7.20 14.29
CA CYS A 6 -18.53 -7.22 15.64
C CYS A 6 -18.22 -5.97 16.47
N GLY A 7 -17.58 -4.96 15.89
CA GLY A 7 -17.33 -3.68 16.57
C GLY A 7 -16.30 -3.72 17.70
N LYS A 8 -15.65 -4.86 17.97
CA LYS A 8 -14.62 -4.99 19.02
C LYS A 8 -13.21 -4.68 18.50
N THR A 9 -12.24 -4.63 19.40
CA THR A 9 -10.84 -4.36 19.06
C THR A 9 -10.21 -5.51 18.26
N THR A 10 -9.17 -5.17 17.50
CA THR A 10 -8.46 -6.11 16.64
C THR A 10 -6.96 -6.00 16.88
N LYS A 11 -6.26 -7.11 16.70
CA LYS A 11 -4.81 -7.20 16.81
C LYS A 11 -4.20 -7.43 15.42
N VAL A 12 -3.07 -6.79 15.14
CA VAL A 12 -2.28 -7.06 13.94
C VAL A 12 -1.52 -8.37 14.15
N VAL A 13 -1.64 -9.28 13.19
CA VAL A 13 -0.98 -10.60 13.21
C VAL A 13 0.25 -10.58 12.32
N ALA A 14 0.15 -9.96 11.15
CA ALA A 14 1.25 -9.83 10.21
C ALA A 14 1.18 -8.48 9.49
N THR A 15 2.34 -7.97 9.10
CA THR A 15 2.47 -6.76 8.28
C THR A 15 3.38 -7.08 7.11
N ILE A 16 2.89 -6.86 5.90
CA ILE A 16 3.70 -6.88 4.68
C ILE A 16 3.94 -5.42 4.30
N LYS A 17 5.21 -5.05 4.23
CA LYS A 17 5.66 -3.71 3.83
C LYS A 17 6.13 -3.76 2.37
N GLY A 18 5.69 -2.82 1.56
CA GLY A 18 6.07 -2.65 0.16
C GLY A 18 5.66 -1.26 -0.32
N LEU A 19 5.19 -1.15 -1.57
CA LEU A 19 4.56 0.08 -2.09
C LEU A 19 3.32 0.50 -1.27
N GLU A 20 2.62 -0.50 -0.71
CA GLU A 20 1.53 -0.32 0.25
C GLU A 20 1.84 -1.13 1.51
N ASN A 21 1.46 -0.61 2.68
CA ASN A 21 1.52 -1.37 3.92
C ASN A 21 0.23 -2.19 4.07
N ARG A 22 0.33 -3.50 3.86
CA ARG A 22 -0.78 -4.45 4.07
C ARG A 22 -0.68 -5.04 5.47
N ARG A 23 -1.70 -4.81 6.31
CA ARG A 23 -1.78 -5.36 7.67
C ARG A 23 -2.88 -6.41 7.75
N PHE A 24 -2.52 -7.62 8.15
CA PHE A 24 -3.48 -8.67 8.46
C PHE A 24 -3.86 -8.58 9.93
N ARG A 25 -5.16 -8.51 10.20
CA ARG A 25 -5.71 -8.33 11.55
C ARG A 25 -6.59 -9.50 11.91
N ARG A 26 -6.63 -9.82 13.20
CA ARG A 26 -7.55 -10.80 13.80
C ARG A 26 -8.33 -10.14 14.92
N CYS A 27 -9.65 -10.36 14.96
CA CYS A 27 -10.48 -9.92 16.07
C CYS A 27 -10.31 -10.89 17.26
N SER A 28 -10.07 -10.35 18.45
CA SER A 28 -9.98 -11.14 19.69
C SER A 28 -11.33 -11.68 20.16
N ALA A 29 -12.43 -11.04 19.76
CA ALA A 29 -13.78 -11.44 20.17
C ALA A 29 -14.41 -12.47 19.22
N CYS A 30 -14.50 -12.16 17.91
CA CYS A 30 -15.16 -13.05 16.95
C CYS A 30 -14.20 -13.95 16.16
N ASN A 31 -12.89 -13.87 16.41
CA ASN A 31 -11.85 -14.66 15.75
C ASN A 31 -11.73 -14.54 14.23
N LYS A 32 -12.53 -13.68 13.58
CA LYS A 32 -12.42 -13.40 12.14
C LYS A 32 -11.14 -12.64 11.83
N THR A 33 -10.58 -12.94 10.67
CA THR A 33 -9.39 -12.29 10.10
C THR A 33 -9.76 -11.44 8.90
N PHE A 34 -9.09 -10.31 8.72
CA PHE A 34 -9.27 -9.42 7.58
C PHE A 34 -8.00 -8.62 7.29
N GLU A 35 -7.89 -8.10 6.07
CA GLU A 35 -6.77 -7.29 5.60
C GLU A 35 -7.13 -5.81 5.60
N THR A 36 -6.16 -4.96 5.95
CA THR A 36 -6.28 -3.51 5.84
C THR A 36 -5.08 -2.97 5.08
N LYS A 37 -5.34 -2.18 4.04
CA LYS A 37 -4.31 -1.49 3.26
C LYS A 37 -4.11 -0.08 3.82
N GLU A 38 -2.87 0.27 4.09
CA GLU A 38 -2.46 1.61 4.48
C GLU A 38 -1.50 2.13 3.42
N LYS A 39 -1.81 3.31 2.84
CA LYS A 39 -0.86 3.99 1.97
C LYS A 39 0.36 4.37 2.81
N VAL A 40 1.54 4.04 2.29
CA VAL A 40 2.78 4.56 2.88
C VAL A 40 2.75 6.07 2.67
N LEU A 41 2.94 6.84 3.75
CA LEU A 41 3.18 8.28 3.64
C LEU A 41 4.57 8.46 3.04
N ILE A 42 4.67 8.30 1.72
CA ILE A 42 5.84 8.72 0.96
C ILE A 42 5.83 10.24 1.08
N LYS A 43 6.75 10.79 1.89
CA LYS A 43 7.03 12.23 1.82
C LYS A 43 7.46 12.49 0.37
N PRO A 44 6.87 13.45 -0.35
CA PRO A 44 7.16 13.70 -1.76
C PRO A 44 8.64 13.97 -2.09
N PHE A 45 9.51 14.11 -1.09
CA PHE A 45 10.88 14.60 -1.22
C PHE A 45 12.01 13.64 -0.81
N ASP A 46 11.73 12.43 -0.31
CA ASP A 46 12.80 11.54 0.20
C ASP A 46 13.38 10.55 -0.83
N PHE A 47 13.07 10.73 -2.12
CA PHE A 47 13.46 9.80 -3.16
C PHE A 47 14.10 10.51 -4.36
N GLY A 48 15.29 11.07 -4.15
CA GLY A 48 16.11 11.59 -5.27
C GLY A 48 16.40 10.54 -6.36
N TYR A 49 16.33 9.25 -6.01
CA TYR A 49 16.51 8.13 -6.94
C TYR A 49 15.24 7.72 -7.72
N LEU A 50 14.03 8.01 -7.22
CA LEU A 50 12.79 7.76 -7.99
C LEU A 50 12.70 8.69 -9.21
N ASN A 51 13.28 9.89 -9.13
CA ASN A 51 13.27 10.86 -10.24
C ASN A 51 14.19 10.47 -11.40
N GLY A 52 15.14 9.54 -11.19
CA GLY A 52 16.06 9.09 -12.23
C GLY A 52 15.48 7.94 -13.05
N GLU A 53 15.01 6.88 -12.39
CA GLU A 53 14.60 5.64 -13.05
C GLU A 53 13.16 5.68 -13.60
N TYR A 54 12.23 6.43 -13.00
CA TYR A 54 10.86 6.52 -13.53
C TYR A 54 10.73 7.46 -14.74
N LYS A 55 11.73 8.32 -14.97
CA LYS A 55 11.69 9.27 -16.08
C LYS A 55 11.80 8.56 -17.43
N GLU A 56 12.67 7.56 -17.51
CA GLU A 56 12.83 6.72 -18.70
C GLU A 56 11.52 6.00 -19.06
N TYR A 57 10.83 5.39 -18.10
CA TYR A 57 9.54 4.75 -18.33
C TYR A 57 8.44 5.71 -18.81
N THR A 58 8.35 6.92 -18.24
CA THR A 58 7.31 7.89 -18.65
C THR A 58 7.57 8.54 -20.00
N ASP A 59 8.83 8.57 -20.44
CA ASP A 59 9.20 9.09 -21.75
C ASP A 59 8.99 8.00 -22.83
N GLU A 60 9.29 6.73 -22.52
CA GLU A 60 8.98 5.59 -23.40
C GLU A 60 7.47 5.44 -23.67
N GLU A 61 6.61 5.55 -22.65
CA GLU A 61 5.15 5.46 -22.84
C GLU A 61 4.59 6.58 -23.74
N LYS A 62 5.15 7.79 -23.65
CA LYS A 62 4.74 8.93 -24.49
C LYS A 62 5.19 8.82 -25.93
N GLU A 63 6.36 8.24 -26.19
CA GLU A 63 6.82 8.03 -27.56
C GLU A 63 5.95 6.99 -28.29
N ILE A 64 5.55 5.92 -27.59
CA ILE A 64 4.68 4.88 -28.15
C ILE A 64 3.27 5.41 -28.49
N GLU A 65 2.68 6.28 -27.64
CA GLU A 65 1.37 6.88 -27.93
C GLU A 65 1.39 7.88 -29.10
N ASN A 66 2.55 8.47 -29.44
CA ASN A 66 2.67 9.45 -30.52
C ASN A 66 2.99 8.82 -31.89
N GLU A 67 3.29 7.52 -31.96
CA GLU A 67 3.55 6.78 -33.20
C GLU A 67 2.36 5.95 -33.73
N ILE A 68 1.20 5.96 -33.04
CA ILE A 68 -0.04 5.25 -33.45
C ILE A 68 -1.08 6.21 -34.04
#